data_AF-A0A2H0XPJ2-F1
#
_entry.id   AF-A0A2H0XPJ2-F1
#
_cell.length_a   1.000
_cell.length_b   1.000
_cell.length_c   1.000
_cell.angle_alpha   90.00
_cell.angle_beta   90.00
_cell.angle_gamma   90.00
#
_symmetry.space_group_name_H-M   'P 1'
#
loop_
_entity.id
_entity.type
_entity.pdbx_description
1 polymer ?
#
loop_
_entity_poly.entity_id
_entity_poly.type
_entity_poly.pdbx_seq_one_letter_code
_entity_poly.pdbx_strand_id
1 'polypeptide(L)' 'MFEQLIVKIGGALDNASIPYMIIGGQAVLLYGEPSLTRDIDITLGINTDKLPKLLTVVDDIGSIPIPEDLETFVRET' A
#
# COMPACT_ATOMS: atom_id res chain seq x y z
N MET A 1 -14.18 8.19 -3.62
CA MET A 1 -12.79 8.48 -4.03
C MET A 1 -11.85 7.37 -3.56
N PHE A 2 -11.76 7.09 -2.25
CA PHE A 2 -10.92 6.02 -1.72
C PHE A 2 -11.27 4.63 -2.27
N GLU A 3 -12.55 4.29 -2.45
CA GLU A 3 -12.97 3.01 -3.02
C GLU A 3 -12.32 2.69 -4.37
N GLN A 4 -12.32 3.64 -5.31
CA GLN A 4 -11.72 3.43 -6.63
C GLN A 4 -10.20 3.27 -6.53
N LEU A 5 -9.55 4.03 -5.64
CA LEU A 5 -8.12 3.91 -5.38
C LEU A 5 -7.78 2.56 -4.73
N ILE A 6 -8.58 2.10 -3.77
CA ILE A 6 -8.45 0.80 -3.11
C ILE A 6 -8.61 -0.33 -4.14
N VAL A 7 -9.61 -0.27 -5.01
CA VAL A 7 -9.80 -1.25 -6.09
C VAL A 7 -8.59 -1.27 -7.03
N LYS A 8 -8.07 -0.09 -7.40
CA LYS A 8 -6.88 0.02 -8.25
C LYS A 8 -5.65 -0.61 -7.59
N ILE A 9 -5.39 -0.27 -6.31
CA ILE A 9 -4.24 -0.80 -5.56
C ILE A 9 -4.38 -2.31 -5.36
N GLY A 10 -5.56 -2.77 -4.93
CA GLY A 10 -5.83 -4.18 -4.69
C GLY A 10 -5.64 -5.03 -5.95
N GLY A 11 -6.21 -4.59 -7.09
CA GLY A 11 -6.03 -5.29 -8.36
C GLY A 11 -4.58 -5.36 -8.82
N ALA A 12 -3.79 -4.31 -8.60
CA ALA A 12 -2.36 -4.32 -8.93
C ALA A 12 -1.56 -5.30 -8.05
N LEU A 13 -1.86 -5.34 -6.75
CA LEU A 13 -1.25 -6.29 -5.80
C LEU A 13 -1.66 -7.74 -6.09
N ASP A 14 -2.94 -7.99 -6.42
CA ASP A 14 -3.45 -9.29 -6.83
C ASP A 14 -2.75 -9.80 -8.10
N ASN A 15 -2.64 -8.96 -9.13
CA ASN A 15 -1.92 -9.28 -10.36
C ASN A 15 -0.45 -9.62 -10.09
N ALA A 16 0.17 -8.94 -9.13
CA ALA A 16 1.53 -9.22 -8.69
C ALA A 16 1.63 -10.42 -7.72
N SER A 17 0.52 -11.05 -7.32
CA SER A 17 0.46 -12.09 -6.28
C SER A 17 1.15 -11.66 -4.99
N ILE A 18 0.92 -10.41 -4.56
CA ILE A 18 1.39 -9.87 -3.28
C ILE A 18 0.22 -9.92 -2.30
N PRO A 19 0.24 -10.79 -1.27
CA PRO A 19 -0.78 -10.77 -0.25
C PRO A 19 -0.80 -9.41 0.44
N TYR A 20 -1.98 -8.88 0.75
CA TYR A 20 -2.09 -7.58 1.41
C TYR A 20 -3.31 -7.52 2.33
N MET A 21 -3.29 -6.56 3.25
CA MET A 21 -4.40 -6.24 4.12
C MET A 21 -4.48 -4.72 4.26
N ILE A 22 -5.68 -4.16 4.05
CA ILE A 22 -5.95 -2.76 4.38
C ILE A 22 -6.09 -2.66 5.89
N ILE A 23 -5.36 -1.73 6.50
CA ILE A 23 -5.35 -1.48 7.93
C ILE A 23 -5.66 0.00 8.21
N GLY A 24 -5.48 0.45 9.44
CA GLY A 24 -5.62 1.87 9.80
C GLY A 24 -7.04 2.41 9.71
N GLY A 25 -7.18 3.72 9.53
CA GLY A 25 -8.46 4.42 9.59
C GLY A 25 -9.47 3.96 8.53
N GLN A 26 -9.00 3.62 7.33
CA GLN A 26 -9.86 3.12 6.25
C GLN A 26 -10.45 1.74 6.56
N ALA A 27 -9.73 0.88 7.29
CA ALA A 27 -10.28 -0.39 7.77
C ALA A 27 -11.34 -0.17 8.87
N VAL A 28 -11.14 0.83 9.74
CA VAL A 28 -12.10 1.15 10.82
C VAL A 28 -13.39 1.76 10.28
N LEU A 29 -13.39 2.48 9.16
CA LEU A 29 -14.62 3.00 8.54
C LEU A 29 -15.64 1.91 8.18
N LEU A 30 -15.18 0.66 8.00
CA LEU A 30 -16.07 -0.48 7.78
C LEU A 30 -16.67 -1.05 9.07
N TYR A 31 -16.05 -0.82 10.24
CA TYR A 31 -16.35 -1.52 11.50
C TYR A 31 -16.53 -0.61 12.74
N GLY A 32 -16.41 0.72 12.65
CA GLY A 32 -16.42 1.64 13.81
C GLY A 32 -16.81 3.10 13.49
N GLU A 33 -16.56 4.03 14.42
CA GLU A 33 -16.88 5.46 14.21
C GLU A 33 -15.88 6.18 13.28
N PRO A 34 -16.34 7.12 12.43
CA PRO A 34 -15.48 7.75 11.44
C PRO A 34 -14.36 8.60 12.04
N SER A 35 -13.12 8.26 11.72
CA SER A 35 -11.95 9.14 11.87
C SER A 35 -11.58 9.71 10.50
N LEU A 36 -11.37 11.02 10.42
CA LEU A 36 -10.94 11.69 9.18
C LEU A 36 -9.46 11.38 8.91
N THR A 37 -9.20 10.28 8.22
CA THR A 37 -7.87 9.92 7.70
C THR A 37 -7.81 10.27 6.21
N ARG A 38 -6.68 10.82 5.74
CA ARG A 38 -6.49 11.23 4.33
C ARG A 38 -5.46 10.36 3.61
N ASP A 39 -5.24 9.15 4.12
CA ASP A 39 -4.29 8.14 3.70
C ASP A 39 -4.95 6.75 3.71
N ILE A 40 -4.27 5.77 3.10
CA ILE A 40 -4.62 4.35 3.12
C ILE A 40 -3.39 3.61 3.64
N ASP A 41 -3.54 2.92 4.76
CA ASP A 41 -2.49 2.06 5.30
C ASP A 41 -2.68 0.63 4.80
N ILE A 42 -1.62 0.04 4.27
CA ILE A 42 -1.64 -1.31 3.70
C ILE A 42 -0.45 -2.10 4.24
N THR A 43 -0.72 -3.24 4.88
CA THR A 43 0.30 -4.23 5.20
C THR A 43 0.48 -5.18 4.02
N LEU A 44 1.72 -5.45 3.63
CA LEU A 44 2.05 -6.38 2.55
C LEU A 44 2.67 -7.67 3.12
N GLY A 45 2.23 -8.82 2.63
CA GLY A 45 2.74 -10.14 2.98
C GLY A 45 3.99 -10.53 2.20
N ILE A 46 4.94 -9.60 2.06
CA ILE A 46 6.24 -9.80 1.40
C ILE A 46 7.36 -9.24 2.27
N ASN A 47 8.55 -9.80 2.13
CA ASN A 47 9.76 -9.32 2.80
C ASN A 47 10.40 -8.16 2.03
N THR A 48 11.29 -7.44 2.70
CA THR A 48 12.00 -6.27 2.17
C THR A 48 12.88 -6.58 0.95
N ASP A 49 13.31 -7.83 0.76
CA ASP A 49 14.05 -8.27 -0.43
C ASP A 49 13.20 -8.21 -1.72
N LYS A 50 11.88 -8.03 -1.60
CA LYS A 50 10.94 -7.87 -2.72
C LYS A 50 10.68 -6.40 -3.08
N LEU A 51 11.45 -5.45 -2.53
CA LEU A 51 11.34 -4.03 -2.86
C LEU A 51 11.31 -3.76 -4.39
N PRO A 52 12.20 -4.35 -5.23
CA PRO A 52 12.15 -4.09 -6.67
C PRO A 52 10.82 -4.49 -7.32
N LYS A 53 10.22 -5.59 -6.87
CA LYS A 53 8.91 -6.05 -7.34
C LYS A 53 7.80 -5.08 -6.92
N LEU A 54 7.85 -4.59 -5.70
CA LEU A 54 6.88 -3.60 -5.20
C LEU A 54 6.98 -2.28 -5.98
N LEU A 55 8.18 -1.84 -6.32
CA LEU A 55 8.37 -0.60 -7.10
C LEU A 55 7.73 -0.68 -8.49
N THR A 56 7.77 -1.85 -9.16
CA THR A 56 7.04 -2.05 -10.41
C THR A 56 5.53 -1.87 -10.22
N VAL A 57 4.96 -2.43 -9.15
CA VAL A 57 3.53 -2.28 -8.85
C VAL A 57 3.16 -0.82 -8.56
N VAL A 58 4.01 -0.09 -7.83
CA VAL A 58 3.82 1.34 -7.53
C VAL A 58 3.82 2.19 -8.80
N ASP A 59 4.72 1.90 -9.74
CA ASP A 59 4.78 2.56 -11.04
C ASP A 59 3.55 2.23 -11.91
N ASP A 60 3.12 0.97 -11.94
CA ASP A 60 1.93 0.51 -12.70
C ASP A 60 0.64 1.25 -12.27
N ILE A 61 0.54 1.63 -10.98
CA ILE A 61 -0.59 2.42 -10.48
C ILE A 61 -0.37 3.94 -10.57
N GLY A 62 0.74 4.40 -11.17
CA GLY A 62 1.07 5.81 -11.35
C GLY A 62 1.36 6.54 -10.06
N SER A 63 1.87 5.83 -9.05
CA SER A 63 2.29 6.39 -7.77
C SER A 63 3.81 6.51 -7.72
N ILE A 64 4.33 7.37 -6.84
CA ILE A 64 5.77 7.56 -6.65
C ILE A 64 6.15 7.29 -5.20
N PRO A 65 7.28 6.62 -4.95
CA PRO A 65 7.87 6.59 -3.62
C PRO A 65 8.25 8.00 -3.16
N ILE A 66 8.03 8.29 -1.88
CA ILE A 66 8.33 9.60 -1.28
C ILE A 66 9.76 9.67 -0.69
N PRO A 67 10.30 8.64 0.00
CA PRO A 67 11.65 8.72 0.55
C PRO A 67 12.72 8.88 -0.54
N GLU A 68 13.73 9.72 -0.28
CA GLU A 68 14.88 9.92 -1.19
C GLU A 68 15.78 8.68 -1.27
N ASP A 69 16.08 8.06 -0.12
CA ASP A 69 16.83 6.80 -0.02
C ASP A 69 15.88 5.66 0.38
N LEU A 70 15.35 4.98 -0.63
CA LEU A 70 14.39 3.89 -0.45
C LEU A 70 15.00 2.65 0.20
N GLU A 71 16.24 2.32 -0.13
CA GLU A 71 16.87 1.11 0.41
C GLU A 71 17.14 1.25 1.90
N THR A 72 17.66 2.39 2.33
CA THR A 72 17.88 2.68 3.74
C THR A 72 16.55 2.74 4.50
N PHE A 73 15.54 3.43 3.94
CA PHE A 73 14.21 3.53 4.57
C PHE A 73 13.58 2.17 4.83
N VAL A 74 13.60 1.27 3.83
CA VAL A 74 13.00 -0.06 3.92
C VAL A 74 13.78 -1.00 4.86
N ARG A 75 15.08 -0.79 5.04
CA ARG A 75 15.92 -1.62 5.93
C ARG A 75 15.76 -1.24 7.41
N GLU A 76 15.45 0.02 7.68
CA GLU A 76 15.51 0.60 9.03
C GLU A 76 14.12 0.79 9.68
N THR A 77 13.05 0.46 8.96
CA THR A 77 11.65 0.51 9.44
C THR A 77 10.98 -0.85 9.39
#